data_AF-X1DHB1-F1
#
_entry.id   AF-X1DHB1-F1
#
_cell.length_a   1.000
_cell.length_b   1.000
_cell.length_c   1.000
_cell.angle_alpha   90.00
_cell.angle_beta   90.00
_cell.angle_gamma   90.00
#
_symmetry.space_group_name_H-M   'P 1'
#
loop_
_entity.id
_entity.type
_entity.pdbx_description
1 polymer ?
#
loop_
_entity_poly.entity_id
_entity_poly.type
_entity_poly.pdbx_seq_one_letter_code
_entity_poly.pdbx_strand_id
1 'polypeptide(L)'
;WGRNIGREREYSDRIYPAERGIEWNVTIPTDLPGKVNAVFYEDRIIGTNAPGDIGIKTIPIEMWAISTKPGEEGTLLWENSWTPPSDYAIGYTVRQGGQSSVEDGVFVLYAKEIRAFFGFDRDNGDYLWGPTESMQYMNQYSLRTNIHFGKLYATGYAGTVDAYDLDTGKRLWTYEAIDPNNEILWGNKWSTISLSLAS
;
A
#
# COMPACT_ATOMS: atom_id res chain seq x y z
N TRP A 1 13.96 8.48 12.97
CA TRP A 1 14.53 7.26 13.57
C TRP A 1 14.86 7.53 15.02
N GLY A 2 13.92 7.21 15.92
CA GLY A 2 14.09 7.42 17.35
C GLY A 2 12.80 7.87 18.02
N ARG A 3 12.30 6.98 18.87
CA ARG A 3 11.26 7.18 19.89
C ARG A 3 9.84 7.41 19.36
N ASN A 4 9.14 6.30 19.18
CA ASN A 4 7.89 5.99 19.88
C ASN A 4 7.61 4.49 19.67
N ILE A 5 8.19 3.65 20.54
CA ILE A 5 7.78 2.24 20.64
C ILE A 5 6.99 2.16 21.95
N GLY A 6 5.73 1.74 21.82
CA GLY A 6 4.75 1.69 22.89
C GLY A 6 5.30 1.01 24.14
N ARG A 7 5.08 1.67 25.27
CA ARG A 7 5.35 1.17 26.61
C ARG A 7 4.28 0.15 27.01
N GLU A 8 4.42 -1.11 26.59
CA GLU A 8 3.77 -2.22 27.28
C GLU A 8 4.82 -3.28 27.65
N ARG A 9 4.69 -3.83 28.86
CA ARG A 9 5.73 -4.58 29.57
C ARG A 9 5.72 -6.06 29.15
N GLU A 10 6.24 -6.37 27.97
CA GLU A 10 6.69 -7.73 27.61
C GLU A 10 7.82 -7.76 26.55
N TYR A 11 8.28 -6.60 26.07
CA TYR A 11 9.09 -6.48 24.84
C TYR A 11 10.61 -6.23 25.06
N SER A 12 11.20 -6.51 26.23
CA SER A 12 12.54 -5.97 26.61
C SER A 12 13.75 -6.90 26.57
N ASP A 13 13.64 -8.20 26.25
CA ASP A 13 14.70 -9.13 26.65
C ASP A 13 15.77 -9.44 25.58
N ARG A 14 15.73 -8.79 24.41
CA ARG A 14 16.77 -8.95 23.39
C ARG A 14 17.58 -7.67 23.20
N ILE A 15 18.79 -7.65 23.77
CA ILE A 15 19.78 -6.58 23.56
C ILE A 15 20.63 -6.95 22.35
N TYR A 16 20.49 -6.21 21.25
CA TYR A 16 21.31 -6.37 20.07
C TYR A 16 22.34 -5.24 19.96
N PRO A 17 23.64 -5.54 19.76
CA PRO A 17 24.65 -4.51 19.49
C PRO A 17 24.41 -3.91 18.09
N ALA A 18 23.69 -2.79 18.04
CA ALA A 18 23.26 -2.14 16.80
C ALA A 18 24.30 -1.20 16.17
N GLU A 19 25.56 -1.23 16.62
CA GLU A 19 26.62 -0.31 16.16
C GLU A 19 26.87 -0.34 14.65
N ARG A 20 26.50 -1.43 13.97
CA ARG A 20 26.61 -1.60 12.51
C ARG A 20 25.29 -2.02 11.84
N GLY A 21 24.18 -1.92 12.56
CA GLY A 21 22.89 -2.50 12.14
C GLY A 21 22.74 -3.96 12.59
N ILE A 22 21.50 -4.46 12.52
CA ILE A 22 21.15 -5.84 12.83
C ILE A 22 20.87 -6.53 11.50
N GLU A 23 21.55 -7.65 11.26
CA GLU A 23 21.30 -8.54 10.13
C GLU A 23 20.97 -9.92 10.69
N TRP A 24 19.94 -10.54 10.16
CA TRP A 24 19.54 -11.91 10.46
C TRP A 24 19.33 -12.67 9.16
N ASN A 25 19.66 -13.96 9.20
CA ASN A 25 19.43 -14.87 8.09
C ASN A 25 18.41 -15.91 8.52
N VAL A 26 17.26 -15.93 7.85
CA VAL A 26 16.15 -16.82 8.13
C VAL A 26 15.71 -17.46 6.83
N THR A 27 15.53 -18.78 6.85
CA THR A 27 15.00 -19.51 5.71
C THR A 27 13.51 -19.20 5.56
N ILE A 28 13.10 -18.78 4.37
CA ILE A 28 11.69 -18.55 4.00
C ILE A 28 11.23 -19.58 2.97
N PRO A 29 9.92 -19.80 2.79
CA PRO A 29 9.40 -20.63 1.71
C PRO A 29 9.93 -20.16 0.34
N THR A 30 10.36 -21.10 -0.50
CA THR A 30 11.08 -20.81 -1.76
C THR A 30 10.17 -20.75 -2.98
N ASP A 31 8.93 -21.18 -2.85
CA ASP A 31 7.91 -21.28 -3.89
C ASP A 31 6.96 -20.07 -3.93
N LEU A 32 7.24 -19.03 -3.14
CA LEU A 32 6.44 -17.81 -3.11
C LEU A 32 6.56 -17.03 -4.44
N PRO A 33 5.46 -16.82 -5.17
CA PRO A 33 5.50 -16.19 -6.48
C PRO A 33 5.72 -14.68 -6.38
N GLY A 34 6.46 -14.13 -7.33
CA GLY A 34 6.63 -12.68 -7.47
C GLY A 34 7.73 -12.08 -6.60
N LYS A 35 7.41 -11.01 -5.86
CA LYS A 35 8.38 -10.23 -5.09
C LYS A 35 7.76 -9.66 -3.82
N VAL A 36 8.63 -9.24 -2.89
CA VAL A 36 8.24 -8.45 -1.72
C VAL A 36 7.72 -7.08 -2.15
N ASN A 37 6.56 -6.67 -1.62
CA ASN A 37 5.93 -5.38 -1.88
C ASN A 37 5.89 -4.49 -0.65
N ALA A 38 5.64 -5.05 0.54
CA ALA A 38 5.57 -4.32 1.80
C ALA A 38 6.26 -5.10 2.92
N VAL A 39 6.91 -4.38 3.83
CA VAL A 39 7.60 -4.93 5.01
C VAL A 39 7.12 -4.18 6.23
N PHE A 40 6.51 -4.91 7.16
CA PHE A 40 6.09 -4.43 8.47
C PHE A 40 7.05 -5.01 9.50
N TYR A 41 7.72 -4.13 10.23
CA TYR A 41 8.73 -4.53 11.21
C TYR A 41 8.07 -5.34 12.34
N GLU A 42 8.64 -6.50 12.68
CA GLU A 42 8.17 -7.42 13.73
C GLU A 42 6.69 -7.85 13.61
N ASP A 43 6.10 -7.76 12.42
CA ASP A 43 4.75 -8.25 12.13
C ASP A 43 4.76 -9.18 10.91
N ARG A 44 4.91 -8.63 9.70
CA ARG A 44 4.88 -9.44 8.47
C ARG A 44 5.57 -8.80 7.27
N ILE A 45 5.79 -9.61 6.24
CA ILE A 45 6.10 -9.18 4.87
C ILE A 45 4.96 -9.59 3.97
N ILE A 46 4.52 -8.71 3.07
CA ILE A 46 3.53 -9.01 2.04
C ILE A 46 4.21 -8.97 0.68
N GLY A 47 3.98 -10.00 -0.13
CA GLY A 47 4.48 -10.09 -1.50
C GLY A 47 3.42 -10.57 -2.47
N THR A 48 3.62 -10.23 -3.74
CA THR A 48 2.69 -10.54 -4.82
C THR A 48 3.42 -10.76 -6.14
N ASN A 49 2.79 -11.51 -7.06
CA ASN A 49 3.23 -11.61 -8.46
C ASN A 49 2.59 -10.55 -9.39
N ALA A 50 1.96 -9.51 -8.81
CA ALA A 50 1.28 -8.49 -9.58
C ALA A 50 2.22 -7.87 -10.64
N PRO A 51 1.76 -7.71 -11.90
CA PRO A 51 2.63 -7.39 -13.04
C PRO A 51 3.21 -5.96 -12.98
N GLY A 52 2.68 -5.10 -12.11
CA GLY A 52 3.03 -3.70 -12.00
C GLY A 52 2.44 -2.85 -13.13
N ASP A 53 2.79 -1.56 -13.13
CA ASP A 53 2.12 -0.51 -13.93
C ASP A 53 2.35 -0.57 -15.46
N ILE A 54 3.05 -1.59 -15.94
CA ILE A 54 3.40 -1.79 -17.36
C ILE A 54 2.91 -3.12 -17.94
N GLY A 55 2.52 -4.08 -17.11
CA GLY A 55 2.09 -5.40 -17.58
C GLY A 55 0.58 -5.53 -17.57
N ILE A 56 -0.08 -5.19 -18.67
CA ILE A 56 -1.54 -5.33 -18.84
C ILE A 56 -1.86 -6.79 -19.15
N LYS A 57 -2.38 -7.53 -18.18
CA LYS A 57 -2.80 -8.93 -18.34
C LYS A 57 -3.84 -9.31 -17.29
N THR A 58 -4.82 -10.12 -17.66
CA THR A 58 -5.65 -10.88 -16.70
C THR A 58 -4.92 -12.16 -16.34
N ILE A 59 -4.19 -12.13 -15.22
CA ILE A 59 -3.57 -13.32 -14.62
C ILE A 59 -4.05 -13.46 -13.18
N PRO A 60 -4.08 -14.69 -12.63
CA PRO A 60 -4.18 -14.87 -11.19
C PRO A 60 -3.04 -14.11 -10.50
N ILE A 61 -3.41 -13.18 -9.64
CA ILE A 61 -2.50 -12.47 -8.76
C ILE A 61 -2.40 -13.26 -7.47
N GLU A 62 -1.28 -13.97 -7.34
CA GLU A 62 -0.92 -14.67 -6.14
C GLU A 62 -0.33 -13.68 -5.14
N MET A 63 -0.84 -13.71 -3.94
CA MET A 63 -0.49 -12.84 -2.83
C MET A 63 -0.18 -13.71 -1.62
N TRP A 64 0.81 -13.31 -0.85
CA TRP A 64 1.25 -14.07 0.31
C TRP A 64 1.74 -13.14 1.40
N ALA A 65 1.70 -13.63 2.63
CA ALA A 65 2.38 -13.01 3.76
C ALA A 65 3.18 -14.01 4.57
N ILE A 66 4.36 -13.57 5.01
CA ILE A 66 5.20 -14.30 5.97
C ILE A 66 5.38 -13.47 7.23
N SER A 67 5.47 -14.13 8.38
CA SER A 67 5.69 -13.49 9.67
C SER A 67 7.11 -12.95 9.77
N THR A 68 7.26 -11.77 10.38
CA THR A 68 8.55 -11.24 10.86
C THR A 68 8.58 -11.10 12.37
N LYS A 69 7.58 -11.66 13.06
CA LYS A 69 7.51 -11.66 14.52
C LYS A 69 8.70 -12.42 15.12
N PRO A 70 9.31 -11.92 16.20
CA PRO A 70 10.40 -12.61 16.87
C PRO A 70 10.04 -14.04 17.27
N GLY A 71 10.78 -15.03 16.74
CA GLY A 71 10.55 -16.46 16.98
C GLY A 71 9.65 -17.17 15.96
N GLU A 72 9.01 -16.45 15.05
CA GLU A 72 8.17 -17.00 13.97
C GLU A 72 8.63 -16.52 12.59
N GLU A 73 9.82 -15.92 12.49
CA GLU A 73 10.32 -15.29 11.27
C GLU A 73 10.31 -16.28 10.09
N GLY A 74 9.78 -15.85 8.95
CA GLY A 74 9.70 -16.66 7.74
C GLY A 74 8.54 -17.66 7.69
N THR A 75 7.73 -17.77 8.74
CA THR A 75 6.53 -18.63 8.73
C THR A 75 5.48 -18.06 7.78
N LEU A 76 4.93 -18.89 6.88
CA LEU A 76 3.82 -18.52 6.02
C LEU A 76 2.56 -18.28 6.87
N LEU A 77 2.00 -17.07 6.77
CA LEU A 77 0.76 -16.70 7.45
C LEU A 77 -0.45 -17.05 6.59
N TRP A 78 -0.41 -16.65 5.34
CA TRP A 78 -1.47 -16.90 4.36
C TRP A 78 -0.92 -16.79 2.94
N GLU A 79 -1.66 -17.43 2.03
CA GLU A 79 -1.49 -17.35 0.58
C GLU A 79 -2.88 -17.30 -0.04
N ASN A 80 -3.10 -16.37 -0.97
CA ASN A 80 -4.38 -16.16 -1.61
C ASN A 80 -4.19 -15.78 -3.09
N SER A 81 -5.16 -16.18 -3.90
CA SER A 81 -5.18 -15.94 -5.34
C SER A 81 -6.37 -15.07 -5.72
N TRP A 82 -6.12 -13.97 -6.39
CA TRP A 82 -7.16 -13.09 -6.90
C TRP A 82 -6.96 -12.78 -8.37
N THR A 83 -7.99 -12.99 -9.18
CA THR A 83 -7.94 -12.63 -10.62
C THR A 83 -8.72 -11.33 -10.85
N PRO A 84 -8.10 -10.29 -11.45
CA PRO A 84 -8.80 -9.06 -11.77
C PRO A 84 -9.92 -9.34 -12.79
N PRO A 85 -11.02 -8.57 -12.77
CA PRO A 85 -12.18 -8.82 -13.64
C PRO A 85 -11.92 -8.48 -15.12
N SER A 86 -10.78 -7.85 -15.45
CA SER A 86 -10.39 -7.51 -16.82
C SER A 86 -8.87 -7.32 -16.91
N ASP A 87 -8.40 -7.06 -18.14
CA ASP A 87 -7.00 -6.83 -18.44
C ASP A 87 -6.55 -5.47 -17.90
N TYR A 88 -5.89 -5.50 -16.74
CA TYR A 88 -5.34 -4.33 -16.09
C TYR A 88 -3.84 -4.51 -15.80
N ALA A 89 -3.11 -3.40 -15.84
CA ALA A 89 -1.82 -3.28 -15.18
C ALA A 89 -2.08 -3.06 -13.69
N ILE A 90 -1.95 -4.14 -12.92
CA ILE A 90 -2.15 -4.13 -11.48
C ILE A 90 -0.80 -3.90 -10.77
N GLY A 91 -0.72 -2.83 -9.99
CA GLY A 91 0.43 -2.50 -9.16
C GLY A 91 0.08 -2.42 -7.68
N TYR A 92 0.97 -2.88 -6.81
CA TYR A 92 0.86 -2.65 -5.37
C TYR A 92 1.17 -1.17 -5.06
N THR A 93 0.32 -0.48 -4.32
CA THR A 93 0.32 1.00 -4.23
C THR A 93 1.35 1.65 -3.30
N VAL A 94 2.37 0.92 -2.80
CA VAL A 94 3.41 1.51 -1.91
C VAL A 94 4.38 2.44 -2.62
N ARG A 95 4.20 2.68 -3.92
CA ARG A 95 5.28 3.11 -4.82
C ARG A 95 5.95 4.43 -4.43
N GLN A 96 5.31 5.29 -3.63
CA GLN A 96 5.76 6.68 -3.42
C GLN A 96 5.27 7.37 -2.12
N GLY A 97 5.05 6.62 -1.02
CA GLY A 97 4.83 7.23 0.31
C GLY A 97 3.74 6.59 1.17
N GLY A 98 2.89 5.74 0.60
CA GLY A 98 1.93 4.96 1.36
C GLY A 98 2.62 3.76 1.97
N GLN A 99 3.43 3.96 3.03
CA GLN A 99 3.59 2.89 3.99
C GLN A 99 2.17 2.50 4.36
N SER A 100 1.79 1.30 3.92
CA SER A 100 0.67 0.57 4.47
C SER A 100 0.65 0.87 5.96
N SER A 101 -0.38 1.57 6.41
CA SER A 101 -0.59 1.80 7.81
C SER A 101 -0.44 0.43 8.48
N VAL A 102 0.55 0.32 9.36
CA VAL A 102 0.78 -0.90 10.16
C VAL A 102 -0.47 -1.23 10.98
N GLU A 103 -1.42 -0.30 11.07
CA GLU A 103 -2.58 -0.33 11.95
C GLU A 103 -3.91 -0.59 11.23
N ASP A 104 -4.10 -0.17 9.98
CA ASP A 104 -5.43 -0.10 9.36
C ASP A 104 -5.91 -1.40 8.65
N GLY A 105 -5.23 -2.54 8.82
CA GLY A 105 -5.76 -3.87 8.46
C GLY A 105 -6.04 -4.18 6.98
N VAL A 106 -5.84 -3.23 6.06
CA VAL A 106 -6.13 -3.36 4.62
C VAL A 106 -4.92 -2.98 3.79
N PHE A 107 -4.62 -3.76 2.76
CA PHE A 107 -3.71 -3.35 1.68
C PHE A 107 -4.46 -3.18 0.37
N VAL A 108 -3.92 -2.38 -0.54
CA VAL A 108 -4.60 -2.02 -1.78
C VAL A 108 -3.74 -2.25 -3.01
N LEU A 109 -4.38 -2.72 -4.07
CA LEU A 109 -3.82 -2.83 -5.40
C LEU A 109 -4.44 -1.75 -6.30
N TYR A 110 -3.65 -1.18 -7.20
CA TYR A 110 -4.08 -0.15 -8.15
C TYR A 110 -4.17 -0.72 -9.55
N ALA A 111 -5.31 -0.50 -10.19
CA ALA A 111 -5.51 -0.75 -11.62
C ALA A 111 -5.36 0.54 -12.41
N LYS A 112 -4.28 0.63 -13.18
CA LYS A 112 -3.90 1.83 -13.91
C LYS A 112 -4.93 2.26 -14.96
N GLU A 113 -5.50 1.33 -15.70
CA GLU A 113 -6.36 1.60 -16.87
C GLU A 113 -7.68 2.24 -16.45
N ILE A 114 -8.23 1.80 -15.31
CA ILE A 114 -9.47 2.35 -14.73
C ILE A 114 -9.21 3.38 -13.63
N ARG A 115 -7.95 3.60 -13.25
CA ARG A 115 -7.51 4.53 -12.20
C ARG A 115 -8.27 4.32 -10.88
N ALA A 116 -8.40 3.06 -10.49
CA ALA A 116 -9.17 2.66 -9.32
C ALA A 116 -8.38 1.67 -8.48
N PHE A 117 -8.83 1.47 -7.25
CA PHE A 117 -8.21 0.58 -6.29
C PHE A 117 -9.06 -0.65 -6.01
N PHE A 118 -8.39 -1.72 -5.59
CA PHE A 118 -8.99 -2.93 -5.02
C PHE A 118 -8.40 -3.14 -3.62
N GLY A 119 -9.26 -3.42 -2.65
CA GLY A 119 -8.89 -3.58 -1.25
C GLY A 119 -8.89 -5.04 -0.83
N PHE A 120 -7.91 -5.39 -0.01
CA PHE A 120 -7.68 -6.73 0.49
C PHE A 120 -7.37 -6.68 1.98
N ASP A 121 -7.86 -7.67 2.71
CA ASP A 121 -7.59 -7.83 4.12
C ASP A 121 -6.12 -8.25 4.31
N ARG A 122 -5.43 -7.58 5.23
CA ARG A 122 -4.00 -7.79 5.50
C ARG A 122 -3.74 -9.09 6.24
N ASP A 123 -4.68 -9.55 7.05
CA ASP A 123 -4.55 -10.67 7.98
C ASP A 123 -4.86 -12.03 7.35
N ASN A 124 -5.66 -12.08 6.28
CA ASN A 124 -5.92 -13.32 5.54
C ASN A 124 -5.72 -13.20 4.01
N GLY A 125 -5.51 -11.99 3.47
CA GLY A 125 -5.37 -11.76 2.03
C GLY A 125 -6.69 -11.75 1.25
N ASP A 126 -7.84 -11.79 1.94
CA ASP A 126 -9.15 -11.88 1.30
C ASP A 126 -9.50 -10.60 0.55
N TYR A 127 -10.17 -10.77 -0.59
CA TYR A 127 -10.72 -9.65 -1.35
C TYR A 127 -11.88 -9.01 -0.58
N LEU A 128 -11.79 -7.69 -0.34
CA LEU A 128 -12.80 -6.94 0.41
C LEU A 128 -13.72 -6.13 -0.52
N TRP A 129 -13.13 -5.32 -1.38
CA TRP A 129 -13.87 -4.37 -2.21
C TRP A 129 -13.13 -3.96 -3.46
N GLY A 130 -13.89 -3.37 -4.39
CA GLY A 130 -13.38 -2.75 -5.60
C GLY A 130 -14.21 -3.08 -6.85
N PRO A 131 -13.92 -2.40 -7.96
CA PRO A 131 -13.04 -1.23 -8.04
C PRO A 131 -13.65 -0.01 -7.34
N THR A 132 -12.81 0.89 -6.81
CA THR A 132 -13.28 2.21 -6.34
C THR A 132 -13.79 3.07 -7.49
N GLU A 133 -14.41 4.21 -7.16
CA GLU A 133 -14.63 5.26 -8.15
C GLU A 133 -13.29 5.73 -8.75
N SER A 134 -13.28 5.92 -10.08
CA SER A 134 -12.09 6.29 -10.85
C SER A 134 -11.57 7.67 -10.44
N MET A 135 -10.26 7.77 -10.23
CA MET A 135 -9.59 9.04 -10.03
C MET A 135 -9.51 9.87 -11.32
N GLN A 136 -9.23 11.16 -11.14
CA GLN A 136 -8.91 12.06 -12.25
C GLN A 136 -7.66 11.58 -13.01
N TYR A 137 -7.70 11.66 -14.34
CA TYR A 137 -6.71 10.99 -15.20
C TYR A 137 -5.26 11.45 -15.03
N MET A 138 -5.01 12.72 -14.72
CA MET A 138 -3.67 13.26 -14.49
C MET A 138 -3.00 12.68 -13.24
N ASN A 139 -3.76 12.16 -12.28
CA ASN A 139 -3.17 11.50 -11.11
C ASN A 139 -2.31 10.30 -11.50
N GLN A 140 -2.53 9.67 -12.66
CA GLN A 140 -1.69 8.57 -13.13
C GLN A 140 -0.21 8.94 -13.33
N TYR A 141 0.10 10.23 -13.55
CA TYR A 141 1.47 10.70 -13.80
C TYR A 141 2.28 10.95 -12.54
N SER A 142 1.64 11.00 -11.37
CA SER A 142 2.34 11.15 -10.09
C SER A 142 1.54 10.54 -8.94
N LEU A 143 0.93 9.37 -9.17
CA LEU A 143 0.03 8.78 -8.19
C LEU A 143 0.78 8.55 -6.88
N ARG A 144 0.28 9.17 -5.82
CA ARG A 144 0.70 8.95 -4.44
C ARG A 144 -0.51 8.54 -3.65
N THR A 145 -0.34 7.48 -2.88
CA THR A 145 -1.37 7.01 -1.97
C THR A 145 -0.86 7.03 -0.55
N ASN A 146 -1.77 7.20 0.41
CA ASN A 146 -1.51 7.10 1.83
C ASN A 146 -2.74 6.48 2.49
N ILE A 147 -2.54 5.61 3.46
CA ILE A 147 -3.62 5.03 4.26
C ILE A 147 -3.48 5.57 5.67
N HIS A 148 -4.51 6.24 6.19
CA HIS A 148 -4.53 6.75 7.56
C HIS A 148 -5.95 7.08 8.01
N PHE A 149 -6.24 6.96 9.31
CA PHE A 149 -7.56 7.28 9.89
C PHE A 149 -8.71 6.53 9.20
N GLY A 150 -8.50 5.24 8.88
CA GLY A 150 -9.47 4.41 8.16
C GLY A 150 -9.80 4.91 6.74
N LYS A 151 -8.88 5.64 6.10
CA LYS A 151 -9.09 6.20 4.75
C LYS A 151 -7.88 5.96 3.85
N LEU A 152 -8.16 5.63 2.60
CA LEU A 152 -7.20 5.68 1.51
C LEU A 152 -7.26 7.06 0.86
N TYR A 153 -6.17 7.81 0.94
CA TYR A 153 -5.98 9.07 0.24
C TYR A 153 -5.19 8.83 -1.03
N ALA A 154 -5.67 9.36 -2.15
CA ALA A 154 -4.98 9.32 -3.42
C ALA A 154 -4.84 10.73 -4.01
N THR A 155 -3.67 11.04 -4.53
CA THR A 155 -3.31 12.37 -5.04
C THR A 155 -2.29 12.27 -6.16
N GLY A 156 -2.15 13.35 -6.92
CA GLY A 156 -1.11 13.49 -7.92
C GLY A 156 -1.22 14.80 -8.70
N TYR A 157 -0.87 14.74 -9.99
CA TYR A 157 -0.87 15.92 -10.84
C TYR A 157 -2.26 16.46 -11.16
N ALA A 158 -3.35 15.77 -10.85
CA ALA A 158 -4.67 16.36 -11.03
C ALA A 158 -4.92 17.58 -10.13
N GLY A 159 -4.10 17.75 -9.09
CA GLY A 159 -4.35 18.71 -8.03
C GLY A 159 -5.62 18.42 -7.26
N THR A 160 -5.98 17.15 -7.18
CA THR A 160 -7.06 16.64 -6.34
C THR A 160 -6.51 15.68 -5.30
N VAL A 161 -7.14 15.69 -4.13
CA VAL A 161 -6.98 14.65 -3.11
C VAL A 161 -8.32 13.94 -2.99
N ASP A 162 -8.36 12.70 -3.44
CA ASP A 162 -9.52 11.82 -3.30
C ASP A 162 -9.35 11.00 -2.02
N ALA A 163 -10.35 11.02 -1.14
CA ALA A 163 -10.38 10.19 0.06
C ALA A 163 -11.45 9.11 -0.09
N TYR A 164 -11.04 7.86 0.08
CA TYR A 164 -11.89 6.69 0.06
C TYR A 164 -11.95 6.09 1.45
N ASP A 165 -13.14 5.64 1.83
CA ASP A 165 -13.34 4.80 3.00
C ASP A 165 -12.57 3.49 2.84
N LEU A 166 -11.75 3.14 3.83
CA LEU A 166 -10.84 2.00 3.69
C LEU A 166 -11.55 0.64 3.78
N ASP A 167 -12.68 0.57 4.49
CA ASP A 167 -13.43 -0.68 4.69
C ASP A 167 -14.34 -1.00 3.49
N THR A 168 -14.78 0.03 2.76
CA THR A 168 -15.75 -0.13 1.67
C THR A 168 -15.25 0.29 0.29
N GLY A 169 -14.14 1.01 0.21
CA GLY A 169 -13.61 1.58 -1.05
C GLY A 169 -14.46 2.73 -1.62
N LYS A 170 -15.48 3.20 -0.90
CA LYS A 170 -16.36 4.28 -1.36
C LYS A 170 -15.66 5.63 -1.22
N ARG A 171 -15.76 6.48 -2.25
CA ARG A 171 -15.24 7.85 -2.17
C ARG A 171 -16.06 8.66 -1.17
N LEU A 172 -15.40 9.21 -0.16
CA LEU A 172 -16.00 10.04 0.88
C LEU A 172 -16.02 11.50 0.45
N TRP A 173 -14.92 11.99 -0.10
CA TRP A 173 -14.78 13.37 -0.56
C TRP A 173 -13.63 13.52 -1.55
N THR A 174 -13.66 14.62 -2.29
CA THR A 174 -12.56 15.11 -3.13
C THR A 174 -12.25 16.55 -2.73
N TYR A 175 -10.98 16.82 -2.43
CA TYR A 175 -10.46 18.17 -2.27
C TYR A 175 -9.76 18.63 -3.54
N GLU A 176 -9.89 19.90 -3.90
CA GLU A 176 -9.27 20.48 -5.09
C GLU A 176 -8.33 21.62 -4.69
N ALA A 177 -7.06 21.50 -5.04
CA ALA A 177 -6.06 22.54 -4.82
C ALA A 177 -6.10 23.55 -5.97
N ILE A 178 -7.09 24.45 -5.94
CA ILE A 178 -7.31 25.43 -7.02
C ILE A 178 -6.09 26.35 -7.19
N ASP A 179 -5.67 26.52 -8.44
CA ASP A 179 -4.70 27.54 -8.85
C ASP A 179 -5.45 28.78 -9.37
N PRO A 180 -5.54 29.87 -8.58
CA PRO A 180 -6.30 31.07 -8.97
C PRO A 180 -5.63 31.86 -10.10
N ASN A 181 -4.32 31.66 -10.32
CA ASN A 181 -3.54 32.42 -11.28
C ASN A 181 -3.31 31.66 -12.60
N ASN A 182 -3.69 30.39 -12.64
CA ASN A 182 -3.55 29.50 -13.80
C ASN A 182 -2.09 29.46 -14.32
N GLU A 183 -1.16 29.27 -13.38
CA GLU A 183 0.27 29.20 -13.63
C GLU A 183 0.65 27.87 -14.31
N ILE A 184 -0.20 26.85 -14.17
CA ILE A 184 -0.04 25.54 -14.79
C ILE A 184 -0.74 25.50 -16.16
N LEU A 185 0.03 25.31 -17.23
CA LEU A 185 -0.47 25.34 -18.62
C LEU A 185 -1.45 24.22 -18.99
N TRP A 186 -1.60 23.21 -18.13
CA TRP A 186 -2.38 22.01 -18.39
C TRP A 186 -3.51 21.78 -17.37
N GLY A 187 -3.80 22.76 -16.51
CA GLY A 187 -4.95 22.72 -15.60
C GLY A 187 -4.96 23.86 -14.60
N ASN A 188 -6.14 24.13 -14.01
CA ASN A 188 -6.33 25.22 -13.05
C ASN A 188 -6.17 24.74 -11.59
N LYS A 189 -5.35 23.72 -11.35
CA LYS A 189 -5.15 23.09 -10.04
C LYS A 189 -3.68 22.76 -9.81
N TRP A 190 -3.19 23.05 -8.62
CA TRP A 190 -1.83 22.75 -8.17
C TRP A 190 -1.62 21.25 -7.99
N SER A 191 -0.58 20.67 -8.59
CA SER A 191 -0.15 19.31 -8.28
C SER A 191 0.03 19.11 -6.78
N THR A 192 -0.56 18.05 -6.24
CA THR A 192 -0.59 17.78 -4.80
C THR A 192 0.25 16.56 -4.44
N ILE A 193 1.01 16.67 -3.35
CA ILE A 193 1.68 15.57 -2.68
C ILE A 193 1.10 15.44 -1.28
N SER A 194 0.76 14.22 -0.87
CA SER A 194 0.31 13.96 0.50
C SER A 194 1.52 13.74 1.40
N LEU A 195 1.54 14.46 2.52
CA LEU A 195 2.47 14.24 3.62
C LEU A 195 1.69 13.55 4.74
N SER A 196 2.09 12.33 5.08
CA SER A 196 1.64 11.64 6.28
C SER A 196 2.74 11.75 7.34
N LEU A 197 2.36 12.13 8.56
CA LEU A 197 3.25 12.01 9.72
C LEU A 197 3.03 10.62 10.29
N ALA A 198 4.08 9.79 10.32
CA ALA A 198 4.05 8.57 11.11
C ALA A 198 4.00 8.99 12.59
N SER A 199 2.91 8.66 13.28
CA SER A 199 2.79 8.81 14.74
C SER A 199 3.61 7.76 15.48
#